data_AF-A0A837HVW0-F1
#
_entry.id   AF-A0A837HVW0-F1
#
_cell.length_a   1.000
_cell.length_b   1.000
_cell.length_c   1.000
_cell.angle_alpha   90.00
_cell.angle_beta   90.00
_cell.angle_gamma   90.00
#
_symmetry.space_group_name_H-M   'P 1'
#
loop_
_entity.id
_entity.type
_entity.pdbx_description
1 polymer ?
#
loop_
_entity_poly.entity_id
_entity_poly.type
_entity_poly.pdbx_seq_one_letter_code
_entity_poly.pdbx_strand_id
1 'polypeptide(L)'
;MKNENLKLKIERRHNLLHHAGMIIYSEIVNLAWFLAGVVLTVGGLAIFKFAQGEFFKLAVGLPIILIGVSVGLFKFHEIILVIARPKRLKAMCIFCQKDFNK
;
A
#
# COMPACT_ATOMS: atom_id res chain seq x y z
N MET A 1 -27.02 -31.52 9.33
CA MET A 1 -26.05 -31.25 10.41
C MET A 1 -24.57 -31.50 10.08
N LYS A 2 -24.05 -32.73 9.84
CA LYS A 2 -22.59 -32.93 9.61
C LYS A 2 -22.08 -32.27 8.31
N ASN A 3 -22.92 -32.26 7.27
CA ASN A 3 -22.63 -31.67 5.96
C ASN A 3 -22.65 -30.12 5.95
N GLU A 4 -23.57 -29.50 6.68
CA GLU A 4 -23.65 -28.04 6.80
C GLU A 4 -22.47 -27.46 7.59
N ASN A 5 -22.05 -28.14 8.66
CA ASN A 5 -20.86 -27.76 9.41
C ASN A 5 -19.58 -27.84 8.59
N LEU A 6 -19.49 -28.79 7.64
CA LEU A 6 -18.37 -28.90 6.71
C LEU A 6 -18.37 -27.75 5.70
N LYS A 7 -19.55 -27.44 5.12
CA LYS A 7 -19.75 -26.33 4.18
C LYS A 7 -19.38 -24.97 4.79
N LEU A 8 -19.87 -24.70 6.01
CA LEU A 8 -19.56 -23.49 6.79
C LEU A 8 -18.08 -23.37 7.17
N LYS A 9 -17.34 -24.49 7.24
CA LYS A 9 -15.92 -24.52 7.57
C LYS A 9 -15.04 -24.29 6.33
N ILE A 10 -15.49 -24.72 5.16
CA ILE A 10 -14.83 -24.46 3.87
C ILE A 10 -15.00 -22.98 3.49
N GLU A 11 -16.22 -22.46 3.61
CA GLU A 11 -16.56 -21.06 3.30
C GLU A 11 -15.79 -20.07 4.19
N ARG A 12 -15.66 -20.38 5.49
CA ARG A 12 -14.81 -19.59 6.42
C ARG A 12 -13.32 -19.62 6.05
N ARG A 13 -12.79 -20.75 5.59
CA ARG A 13 -11.37 -20.87 5.21
C ARG A 13 -11.06 -20.16 3.91
N HIS A 14 -11.95 -20.26 2.91
CA HIS A 14 -11.82 -19.53 1.66
C HIS A 14 -11.80 -18.02 1.89
N ASN A 15 -12.70 -17.52 2.75
CA ASN A 15 -12.77 -16.10 3.09
C ASN A 15 -11.49 -15.61 3.81
N LEU A 16 -10.86 -16.46 4.63
CA LEU A 16 -9.64 -16.14 5.37
C LEU A 16 -8.39 -16.14 4.49
N LEU A 17 -8.26 -17.11 3.57
CA LEU A 17 -7.19 -17.15 2.57
C LEU A 17 -7.29 -15.99 1.58
N HIS A 18 -8.51 -15.69 1.12
CA HIS A 18 -8.78 -14.54 0.27
C HIS A 18 -8.39 -13.23 0.98
N HIS A 19 -8.74 -13.08 2.27
CA HIS A 19 -8.35 -11.91 3.06
C HIS A 19 -6.83 -11.79 3.22
N ALA A 20 -6.15 -12.89 3.54
CA ALA A 20 -4.70 -12.89 3.64
C ALA A 20 -4.05 -12.51 2.29
N GLY A 21 -4.56 -13.03 1.18
CA GLY A 21 -4.10 -12.67 -0.16
C GLY A 21 -4.29 -11.19 -0.49
N MET A 22 -5.45 -10.62 -0.16
CA MET A 22 -5.73 -9.19 -0.36
C MET A 22 -4.82 -8.29 0.48
N ILE A 23 -4.53 -8.68 1.72
CA ILE A 23 -3.58 -7.97 2.59
C ILE A 23 -2.19 -8.00 1.96
N ILE A 24 -1.70 -9.18 1.56
CA ILE A 24 -0.38 -9.34 0.95
C ILE A 24 -0.28 -8.52 -0.35
N TYR A 25 -1.30 -8.57 -1.20
CA TYR A 25 -1.35 -7.78 -2.43
C TYR A 25 -1.28 -6.27 -2.13
N SER A 26 -2.09 -5.78 -1.18
CA SER A 26 -2.07 -4.38 -0.76
C SER A 26 -0.68 -3.96 -0.25
N GLU A 27 -0.03 -4.82 0.54
CA GLU A 27 1.31 -4.54 1.06
C GLU A 27 2.36 -4.50 -0.04
N ILE A 28 2.30 -5.41 -1.01
CA ILE A 28 3.21 -5.40 -2.18
C ILE A 28 3.03 -4.09 -2.96
N VAL A 29 1.80 -3.66 -3.20
CA VAL A 29 1.53 -2.40 -3.91
C VAL A 29 2.03 -1.20 -3.11
N ASN A 30 1.79 -1.17 -1.80
CA ASN A 30 2.29 -0.09 -0.95
C ASN A 30 3.81 -0.04 -0.91
N LEU A 31 4.48 -1.20 -0.85
CA LEU A 31 5.92 -1.31 -0.89
C LEU A 31 6.50 -0.83 -2.23
N ALA A 32 5.87 -1.19 -3.35
CA ALA A 32 6.29 -0.72 -4.67
C ALA A 32 6.22 0.81 -4.78
N TRP A 33 5.13 1.41 -4.29
CA TRP A 33 4.97 2.87 -4.26
C TRP A 33 5.92 3.54 -3.27
N PHE A 34 6.20 2.92 -2.12
CA PHE A 34 7.21 3.39 -1.19
C PHE A 34 8.59 3.47 -1.86
N LEU A 35 9.00 2.41 -2.57
CA LEU A 35 10.26 2.39 -3.33
C LEU A 35 10.26 3.44 -4.44
N ALA A 36 9.15 3.64 -5.15
CA ALA A 36 9.03 4.73 -6.13
C ALA A 36 9.26 6.10 -5.48
N GLY A 37 8.71 6.34 -4.29
CA GLY A 37 8.96 7.56 -3.51
C GLY A 37 10.44 7.73 -3.14
N VAL A 38 11.13 6.66 -2.74
CA VAL A 38 12.57 6.66 -2.47
C VAL A 38 13.37 7.01 -3.73
N VAL A 39 13.07 6.36 -4.86
CA VAL A 39 13.76 6.61 -6.14
C VAL A 39 13.56 8.05 -6.60
N LEU A 40 12.35 8.59 -6.51
CA LEU A 40 12.07 9.99 -6.81
C LEU A 40 12.88 10.93 -5.92
N THR A 41 12.93 10.65 -4.61
CA THR A 41 13.69 11.47 -3.66
C THR A 41 15.17 11.49 -4.01
N VAL A 42 15.76 10.32 -4.27
CA VAL A 42 17.17 10.19 -4.68
C VAL A 42 17.43 10.87 -6.02
N GLY A 43 16.52 10.72 -6.99
CA GLY A 43 16.59 11.40 -8.28
C GLY A 43 16.56 12.92 -8.15
N GLY A 44 15.66 13.46 -7.32
CA GLY A 44 15.59 14.89 -7.03
C GLY A 44 16.85 15.42 -6.34
N LEU A 45 17.41 14.64 -5.40
CA LEU A 45 18.71 14.97 -4.76
C LEU A 45 19.86 14.95 -5.77
N ALA A 46 19.87 14.01 -6.71
CA ALA A 46 20.85 13.97 -7.78
C ALA A 46 20.77 15.22 -8.67
N ILE A 47 19.56 15.66 -9.03
CA ILE A 47 19.36 16.92 -9.75
C ILE A 47 19.92 18.11 -8.96
N PHE A 48 19.64 18.20 -7.67
CA PHE A 48 20.21 19.26 -6.81
C PHE A 48 21.74 19.28 -6.79
N LYS A 49 22.35 18.09 -6.77
CA LYS A 49 23.80 17.93 -6.67
C LYS A 49 24.52 18.20 -7.99
N PHE A 50 23.95 17.76 -9.11
CA PHE A 50 24.66 17.69 -10.39
C PHE A 50 24.16 18.68 -11.45
N ALA A 51 22.96 19.25 -11.32
CA ALA A 51 22.47 20.19 -12.31
C ALA A 51 23.19 21.54 -12.23
N GLN A 52 23.47 22.11 -13.40
CA GLN A 52 23.98 23.48 -13.54
C GLN A 52 22.79 24.46 -13.60
N GLY A 53 22.81 25.48 -12.76
CA GLY A 53 21.75 26.50 -12.67
C GLY A 53 20.85 26.35 -11.44
N GLU A 54 20.92 27.34 -10.56
CA GLU A 54 20.14 27.37 -9.31
C GLU A 54 18.63 27.34 -9.55
N PHE A 55 18.16 27.97 -10.63
CA PHE A 55 16.75 27.92 -11.00
C PHE A 55 16.28 26.50 -11.30
N PHE A 56 17.06 25.68 -12.02
CA PHE A 56 16.66 24.31 -12.35
C PHE A 56 16.65 23.40 -11.11
N LYS A 57 17.62 23.57 -10.21
CA LYS A 57 17.65 22.86 -8.93
C LYS A 57 16.38 23.13 -8.11
N LEU A 58 15.95 24.39 -8.05
CA LEU A 58 14.75 24.79 -7.30
C LEU A 58 13.45 24.44 -8.03
N ALA A 59 13.35 24.68 -9.32
CA ALA A 59 12.11 24.50 -10.09
C ALA A 59 11.80 23.01 -10.40
N VAL A 60 12.82 22.15 -10.44
CA VAL A 60 12.66 20.74 -10.81
C VAL A 60 13.14 19.82 -9.70
N GLY A 61 14.35 20.03 -9.18
CA GLY A 61 14.91 19.20 -8.12
C GLY A 61 14.06 19.22 -6.85
N LEU A 62 13.67 20.40 -6.36
CA LEU A 62 12.92 20.53 -5.10
C LEU A 62 11.53 19.91 -5.16
N PRO A 63 10.71 20.17 -6.20
CA PRO A 63 9.44 19.47 -6.35
C PRO A 63 9.58 17.95 -6.40
N ILE A 64 10.58 17.43 -7.12
CA ILE A 64 10.79 15.98 -7.21
C ILE A 64 11.15 15.38 -5.85
N ILE A 65 12.01 16.04 -5.06
CA ILE A 65 12.31 15.63 -3.68
C ILE A 65 11.03 15.63 -2.85
N LEU A 66 10.26 16.73 -2.87
CA LEU A 66 9.05 16.86 -2.05
C LEU A 66 8.01 15.80 -2.41
N ILE A 67 7.79 15.53 -3.69
CA ILE A 67 6.89 14.46 -4.16
C ILE A 67 7.40 13.10 -3.67
N GLY A 68 8.68 12.81 -3.88
CA GLY A 68 9.28 11.54 -3.48
C GLY A 68 9.14 11.28 -1.97
N VAL A 69 9.47 12.28 -1.15
CA VAL A 69 9.34 12.21 0.32
C VAL A 69 7.88 12.05 0.73
N SER A 70 6.97 12.80 0.12
CA SER A 70 5.54 12.73 0.45
C SER A 70 4.96 11.36 0.13
N VAL A 71 5.26 10.81 -1.05
CA VAL A 71 4.84 9.46 -1.44
C VAL A 71 5.44 8.41 -0.50
N GLY A 72 6.74 8.51 -0.21
CA GLY A 72 7.43 7.60 0.70
C GLY A 72 6.81 7.60 2.10
N LEU A 73 6.62 8.77 2.70
CA LEU A 73 6.01 8.89 4.03
C LEU A 73 4.57 8.37 4.07
N PHE A 74 3.75 8.73 3.07
CA PHE A 74 2.37 8.30 3.00
C PHE A 74 2.27 6.77 2.87
N LYS A 75 3.09 6.17 2.01
CA LYS A 75 3.07 4.71 1.78
C LYS A 75 3.67 3.93 2.94
N PHE A 76 4.72 4.45 3.57
CA PHE A 76 5.24 3.87 4.80
C PHE A 76 4.20 3.88 5.93
N HIS A 77 3.45 4.99 6.05
CA HIS A 77 2.34 5.06 7.00
C HIS A 77 1.26 4.01 6.71
N GLU A 78 0.89 3.81 5.44
CA GLU A 78 -0.07 2.78 5.05
C GLU A 78 0.41 1.35 5.39
N ILE A 79 1.68 1.02 5.10
CA ILE A 79 2.30 -0.26 5.47
C ILE A 79 2.16 -0.52 6.99
N ILE A 80 2.52 0.48 7.81
CA ILE A 80 2.38 0.37 9.27
C ILE A 80 0.92 0.15 9.67
N LEU A 81 -0.02 0.87 9.05
CA LEU A 81 -1.44 0.75 9.38
C LEU A 81 -2.00 -0.64 9.06
N VAL A 82 -1.59 -1.24 7.95
CA VAL A 82 -1.99 -2.59 7.56
C VAL A 82 -1.48 -3.63 8.58
N ILE A 83 -0.22 -3.50 9.00
CA ILE A 83 0.40 -4.39 10.00
C ILE A 83 -0.21 -4.19 11.39
N ALA A 84 -0.37 -2.94 11.83
CA ALA A 84 -0.82 -2.62 13.20
C ALA A 84 -2.33 -2.85 13.39
N ARG A 85 -3.15 -2.72 12.34
CA ARG A 85 -4.61 -2.85 12.41
C ARG A 85 -5.18 -3.69 11.26
N PRO A 86 -4.89 -5.00 11.18
CA PRO A 86 -5.40 -5.88 10.13
C PRO A 86 -6.93 -6.01 10.13
N LYS A 87 -7.58 -5.74 11.28
CA LYS A 87 -9.05 -5.72 11.39
C LYS A 87 -9.70 -4.62 10.53
N ARG A 88 -8.97 -3.55 10.20
CA ARG A 88 -9.49 -2.45 9.36
C ARG A 88 -9.57 -2.83 7.89
N LEU A 89 -8.66 -3.68 7.40
CA LEU A 89 -8.72 -4.28 6.07
C LEU A 89 -9.95 -5.15 5.87
N LYS A 90 -10.39 -5.85 6.92
CA LYS A 90 -11.63 -6.65 6.87
C LYS A 90 -12.88 -5.79 6.64
N ALA A 91 -12.85 -4.53 7.07
CA ALA A 91 -13.94 -3.58 6.85
C ALA A 91 -13.86 -2.87 5.48
N MET A 92 -12.66 -2.81 4.88
CA MET A 92 -12.44 -2.24 3.54
C MET A 92 -12.56 -3.28 2.43
N CYS A 93 -12.46 -4.57 2.75
CA CYS A 93 -12.65 -5.64 1.79
C CYS A 93 -14.14 -5.75 1.43
N ILE A 94 -14.49 -5.24 0.25
CA ILE A 94 -15.84 -5.29 -0.35
C ILE A 94 -16.42 -6.72 -0.32
N PHE A 95 -15.57 -7.75 -0.47
CA PHE A 95 -15.96 -9.16 -0.45
C PHE A 95 -16.28 -9.72 0.95
N CYS A 96 -15.98 -8.98 2.02
CA CYS A 96 -16.37 -9.33 3.39
C CYS A 96 -17.59 -8.55 3.89
N GLN A 97 -18.12 -7.60 3.10
CA GLN A 97 -19.37 -6.95 3.40
C GLN A 97 -20.52 -7.94 3.19
N LYS A 98 -21.46 -7.99 4.15
CA LYS A 98 -22.60 -8.90 4.16
C LYS A 98 -23.47 -8.81 2.88
N ASP A 99 -23.40 -7.71 2.16
CA ASP A 99 -24.24 -7.43 0.99
C ASP A 99 -23.76 -8.14 -0.29
N PHE A 100 -22.52 -8.65 -0.36
CA PHE A 100 -22.03 -9.44 -1.50
C PHE A 100 -22.24 -10.97 -1.35
N ASN A 101 -22.70 -11.42 -0.18
CA ASN A 101 -23.00 -12.83 0.11
C ASN A 101 -24.53 -13.10 0.12
N LYS A 102 -25.32 -12.24 -0.53
CA LYS A 102 -26.74 -12.47 -0.79
C LYS A 102 -26.95 -13.12 -2.15
#